data_AF-A0A7S0MFP2-F1
#
_entry.id   AF-A0A7S0MFP2-F1
#
_cell.length_a   1.000
_cell.length_b   1.000
_cell.length_c   1.000
_cell.angle_alpha   90.00
_cell.angle_beta   90.00
_cell.angle_gamma   90.00
#
_symmetry.space_group_name_H-M   'P 1'
#
loop_
_entity.id
_entity.type
_entity.pdbx_description
1 polymer ?
#
loop_
_entity_poly.entity_id
_entity_poly.type
_entity_poly.pdbx_seq_one_letter_code
_entity_poly.pdbx_strand_id
1 'polypeptide(L)'
;AAPAAAAAAAGDAGGMWYGDSEEHVTQWFPVLTGLSRLTTDPRLRVRSGAVEELFAILLDYGRRFEPGLWSLVFPGVLLPMFDDVHYGEESAGAPPDAWIRTTCPQALEALVGLLTTFFDSCSAMLQPVLGLLAGCVGHRDLQLAEFGVASLKQLLASVGGR
;
A
#
# COMPACT_ATOMS: atom_id res chain seq x y z
N ALA A 1 14.07 -31.42 -12.06
CA ALA A 1 14.24 -30.38 -13.09
C ALA A 1 13.11 -29.37 -12.91
N ALA A 2 13.41 -28.22 -12.30
CA ALA A 2 12.47 -27.11 -12.16
C ALA A 2 12.55 -26.24 -13.43
N PRO A 3 11.43 -25.69 -13.95
CA PRO A 3 11.50 -24.86 -15.13
C PRO A 3 11.91 -23.44 -14.74
N ALA A 4 13.00 -22.99 -15.36
CA ALA A 4 13.39 -21.59 -15.43
C ALA A 4 12.27 -20.79 -16.13
N ALA A 5 11.58 -19.95 -15.36
CA ALA A 5 10.55 -19.07 -15.89
C ALA A 5 11.16 -17.71 -16.26
N ALA A 6 11.13 -17.43 -17.57
CA ALA A 6 10.99 -16.10 -18.18
C ALA A 6 12.06 -15.03 -17.85
N ALA A 7 13.27 -15.25 -18.35
CA ALA A 7 14.17 -14.14 -18.71
C ALA A 7 13.79 -13.61 -20.10
N ALA A 8 12.93 -12.59 -20.18
CA ALA A 8 12.77 -11.77 -21.38
C ALA A 8 12.08 -10.43 -21.10
N ALA A 9 12.84 -9.45 -20.61
CA ALA A 9 12.58 -8.03 -20.84
C ALA A 9 13.94 -7.31 -20.94
N ALA A 10 14.42 -7.16 -22.17
CA ALA A 10 15.60 -6.36 -22.48
C ALA A 10 15.25 -4.87 -22.36
N GLY A 11 16.00 -4.11 -21.55
CA GLY A 11 15.90 -2.65 -21.56
C GLY A 11 16.33 -1.85 -20.33
N ASP A 12 17.29 -2.29 -19.51
CA ASP A 12 18.19 -1.38 -18.78
C ASP A 12 19.44 -2.16 -18.31
N ALA A 13 20.58 -1.87 -18.93
CA ALA A 13 21.86 -2.48 -18.58
C ALA A 13 22.52 -1.65 -17.46
N GLY A 14 22.20 -1.96 -16.20
CA GLY A 14 22.95 -1.43 -15.04
C GLY A 14 22.14 -1.14 -13.76
N GLY A 15 20.81 -1.29 -13.78
CA GLY A 15 19.98 -1.09 -12.60
C GLY A 15 20.04 -2.25 -11.59
N MET A 16 20.28 -1.95 -10.31
CA MET A 16 20.14 -2.92 -9.22
C MET A 16 18.65 -3.24 -9.00
N TRP A 17 18.31 -4.52 -8.95
CA TRP A 17 16.97 -5.04 -8.66
C TRP A 17 16.89 -5.48 -7.20
N TYR A 18 15.76 -5.23 -6.55
CA TYR A 18 15.52 -5.53 -5.14
C TYR A 18 14.46 -6.62 -5.00
N GLY A 19 14.93 -7.82 -4.70
CA GLY A 19 14.11 -8.99 -4.34
C GLY A 19 13.83 -9.15 -2.84
N ASP A 20 13.37 -10.33 -2.47
CA ASP A 20 13.04 -10.75 -1.10
C ASP A 20 14.22 -11.29 -0.28
N SER A 21 15.44 -11.15 -0.79
CA SER A 21 16.66 -11.50 -0.05
C SER A 21 16.80 -10.69 1.24
N GLU A 22 17.40 -11.28 2.26
CA GLU A 22 17.63 -10.64 3.56
C GLU A 22 18.38 -9.31 3.46
N GLU A 23 19.36 -9.19 2.56
CA GLU A 23 20.10 -7.95 2.32
C GLU A 23 19.16 -6.81 1.85
N HIS A 24 18.37 -7.05 0.80
CA HIS A 24 17.43 -6.07 0.28
C HIS A 24 16.33 -5.71 1.29
N VAL A 25 15.83 -6.70 2.03
CA VAL A 25 14.85 -6.47 3.10
C VAL A 25 15.45 -5.57 4.19
N THR A 26 16.67 -5.86 4.63
CA THR A 26 17.38 -5.06 5.65
C THR A 26 17.66 -3.63 5.18
N GLN A 27 17.87 -3.42 3.88
CA GLN A 27 18.04 -2.08 3.30
C GLN A 27 16.72 -1.28 3.30
N TRP A 28 15.63 -1.88 2.84
CA TRP A 28 14.38 -1.15 2.57
C TRP A 28 13.43 -1.08 3.75
N PHE A 29 13.29 -2.15 4.53
CA PHE A 29 12.28 -2.22 5.58
C PHE A 29 12.44 -1.15 6.66
N PRO A 30 13.65 -0.81 7.16
CA PRO A 30 13.80 0.23 8.18
C PRO A 30 13.27 1.60 7.72
N VAL A 31 13.48 1.96 6.45
CA VAL A 31 13.03 3.23 5.89
C VAL A 31 11.51 3.23 5.75
N LEU A 32 10.96 2.19 5.12
CA LEU A 32 9.53 2.09 4.84
C LEU A 32 8.70 1.97 6.12
N THR A 33 9.15 1.14 7.07
CA THR A 33 8.49 1.01 8.39
C THR A 33 8.63 2.27 9.23
N GLY A 34 9.76 2.97 9.15
CA GLY A 34 9.97 4.26 9.82
C GLY A 34 8.94 5.30 9.37
N LEU A 35 8.75 5.45 8.06
CA LEU A 35 7.76 6.37 7.50
C LEU A 35 6.32 5.92 7.80
N SER A 36 6.02 4.63 7.64
CA SER A 36 4.70 4.08 7.97
C SER A 36 4.30 4.38 9.42
N ARG A 37 5.23 4.28 10.39
CA ARG A 37 4.97 4.65 11.79
C ARG A 37 4.68 6.14 12.00
N LEU A 38 5.23 7.03 11.18
CA LEU A 38 4.96 8.46 11.27
C LEU A 38 3.55 8.83 10.78
N THR A 39 2.86 7.91 10.11
CA THR A 39 1.48 8.13 9.63
C THR A 39 0.47 8.20 10.77
N THR A 40 0.82 7.75 11.98
CA THR A 40 0.00 7.88 13.19
C THR A 40 0.43 9.04 14.09
N ASP A 41 1.33 9.92 13.62
CA ASP A 41 1.75 11.08 14.40
C ASP A 41 0.56 12.02 14.71
N PRO A 42 0.47 12.57 15.94
CA PRO A 42 -0.63 13.45 16.34
C PRO A 42 -0.74 14.72 15.47
N ARG A 43 0.35 15.16 14.83
CA ARG A 43 0.38 16.36 14.00
C ARG A 43 0.02 16.01 12.57
N LEU A 44 -1.06 16.60 12.06
CA LEU A 44 -1.54 16.39 10.69
C LEU A 44 -0.44 16.53 9.63
N ARG A 45 0.39 17.57 9.73
CA ARG A 45 1.48 17.80 8.77
C ARG A 45 2.51 16.68 8.73
N VAL A 46 2.79 16.04 9.86
CA VAL A 46 3.78 14.96 9.94
C VAL A 46 3.20 13.71 9.29
N ARG A 47 1.97 13.33 9.65
CA ARG A 47 1.35 12.14 9.07
C ARG A 47 1.04 12.26 7.58
N SER A 48 0.54 13.40 7.10
CA SER A 48 0.32 13.61 5.66
C SER A 48 1.64 13.60 4.88
N GLY A 49 2.69 14.25 5.40
CA GLY A 49 4.02 14.21 4.77
C GLY A 49 4.64 12.81 4.78
N ALA A 50 4.41 12.02 5.83
CA ALA A 50 4.88 10.64 5.90
C ALA A 50 4.20 9.75 4.85
N VAL A 51 2.89 9.91 4.62
CA VAL A 51 2.18 9.23 3.53
C VAL A 51 2.76 9.64 2.18
N GLU A 52 2.93 10.94 1.92
CA GLU A 52 3.50 11.46 0.66
C GLU A 52 4.89 10.86 0.39
N GLU A 53 5.80 10.97 1.35
CA GLU A 53 7.17 10.49 1.20
C GLU A 53 7.25 8.97 1.08
N LEU A 54 6.46 8.22 1.86
CA LEU A 54 6.43 6.76 1.79
C LEU A 54 6.03 6.30 0.38
N PHE A 55 4.94 6.84 -0.16
CA PHE A 55 4.46 6.44 -1.48
C PHE A 55 5.32 7.01 -2.60
N ALA A 56 5.92 8.20 -2.44
CA ALA A 56 6.90 8.74 -3.38
C ALA A 56 8.11 7.81 -3.53
N ILE A 57 8.70 7.35 -2.42
CA ILE A 57 9.80 6.39 -2.44
C ILE A 57 9.39 5.09 -3.17
N LEU A 58 8.21 4.57 -2.88
CA LEU A 58 7.72 3.34 -3.52
C LEU A 58 7.46 3.52 -5.02
N LEU A 59 7.01 4.71 -5.46
CA LEU A 59 6.84 5.02 -6.88
C LEU A 59 8.17 5.21 -7.60
N ASP A 60 9.13 5.88 -6.96
CA ASP A 60 10.46 6.17 -7.54
C ASP A 60 11.34 4.92 -7.67
N TYR A 61 11.23 3.99 -6.71
CA TYR A 61 12.06 2.79 -6.65
C TYR A 61 11.32 1.51 -7.05
N GLY A 62 9.98 1.53 -7.09
CA GLY A 62 9.16 0.34 -7.28
C GLY A 62 9.38 -0.41 -8.60
N ARG A 63 9.86 0.26 -9.65
CA ARG A 63 10.25 -0.42 -10.91
C ARG A 63 11.39 -1.42 -10.73
N ARG A 64 12.20 -1.26 -9.69
CA ARG A 64 13.31 -2.14 -9.33
C ARG A 64 12.91 -3.21 -8.32
N PHE A 65 11.68 -3.17 -7.79
CA PHE A 65 11.23 -4.13 -6.80
C PHE A 65 10.66 -5.37 -7.50
N GLU A 66 11.19 -6.53 -7.15
CA GLU A 66 10.67 -7.80 -7.64
C GLU A 66 9.38 -8.18 -6.91
N PRO A 67 8.53 -9.06 -7.48
CA PRO A 67 7.28 -9.49 -6.86
C PRO A 67 7.43 -10.04 -5.44
N GLY A 68 8.57 -10.68 -5.14
CA GLY A 68 8.88 -11.18 -3.79
C GLY A 68 8.96 -10.04 -2.77
N LEU A 69 9.64 -8.94 -3.10
CA LEU A 69 9.75 -7.79 -2.20
C LEU A 69 8.40 -7.11 -2.00
N TRP A 70 7.60 -6.95 -3.07
CA TRP A 70 6.23 -6.42 -2.96
C TRP A 70 5.36 -7.26 -2.03
N SER A 71 5.49 -8.59 -2.11
CA SER A 71 4.78 -9.53 -1.25
C SER A 71 5.18 -9.44 0.23
N LEU A 72 6.29 -8.77 0.55
CA LEU A 72 6.68 -8.44 1.92
C LEU A 72 6.27 -7.01 2.30
N VAL A 73 6.46 -6.04 1.39
CA VAL A 73 6.19 -4.60 1.65
C VAL A 73 4.71 -4.33 1.90
N PHE A 74 3.81 -4.90 1.10
CA PHE A 74 2.37 -4.70 1.30
C PHE A 74 1.90 -5.18 2.68
N PRO A 75 2.07 -6.46 3.06
CA PRO A 75 1.60 -6.92 4.37
C PRO A 75 2.47 -6.45 5.55
N GLY A 76 3.75 -6.19 5.33
CA GLY A 76 4.67 -5.79 6.40
C GLY A 76 4.70 -4.30 6.70
N VAL A 77 4.25 -3.46 5.76
CA VAL A 77 4.35 -1.99 5.89
C VAL A 77 3.05 -1.28 5.54
N LEU A 78 2.47 -1.58 4.38
CA LEU A 78 1.37 -0.77 3.83
C LEU A 78 0.01 -1.12 4.42
N LEU A 79 -0.36 -2.40 4.45
CA LEU A 79 -1.65 -2.84 4.98
C LEU A 79 -1.78 -2.56 6.49
N PRO A 80 -0.74 -2.76 7.33
CA PRO A 80 -0.82 -2.41 8.76
C PRO A 80 -1.11 -0.93 9.04
N MET A 81 -0.87 -0.02 8.09
CA MET A 81 -1.26 1.39 8.25
C MET A 81 -2.78 1.57 8.38
N PHE A 82 -3.57 0.58 7.97
CA PHE A 82 -5.02 0.63 7.97
C PHE A 82 -5.64 -0.29 9.02
N ASP A 83 -4.88 -0.79 9.98
CA ASP A 83 -5.40 -1.69 11.03
C ASP A 83 -6.60 -1.06 11.77
N ASP A 84 -6.58 0.26 12.00
CA ASP A 84 -7.69 0.98 12.64
C ASP A 84 -9.00 0.96 11.83
N VAL A 85 -8.94 0.71 10.51
CA VAL A 85 -10.14 0.47 9.69
C VAL A 85 -10.82 -0.85 10.05
N HIS A 86 -10.03 -1.85 10.47
CA HIS A 86 -10.54 -3.16 10.84
C HIS A 86 -10.89 -3.27 12.33
N TYR A 87 -10.11 -2.64 13.21
CA TYR A 87 -10.23 -2.79 14.66
C TYR A 87 -10.83 -1.57 15.37
N GLY A 88 -10.95 -0.42 14.70
CA GLY A 88 -11.47 0.82 15.28
C GLY A 88 -12.95 0.76 15.67
N GLU A 89 -13.70 -0.24 15.20
CA GLU A 89 -15.12 -0.43 15.53
C GLU A 89 -15.36 -0.91 16.97
N GLU A 90 -14.39 -1.57 17.61
CA GLU A 90 -14.54 -2.12 18.97
C GLU A 90 -14.41 -1.05 20.08
N SER A 91 -13.84 0.13 19.76
CA SER A 91 -13.75 1.26 20.69
C SER A 91 -15.05 2.08 20.65
N ALA A 92 -16.15 1.46 21.06
CA ALA A 92 -17.48 2.06 21.13
C ALA A 92 -17.49 3.24 22.13
N GLY A 93 -17.13 4.44 21.67
CA GLY A 93 -17.16 5.66 22.46
C GLY A 93 -16.03 6.66 22.18
N ALA A 94 -14.98 6.27 21.43
CA ALA A 94 -13.97 7.22 20.98
C ALA A 94 -14.48 8.00 19.75
N PRO A 95 -14.18 9.30 19.61
CA PRO A 95 -14.45 10.02 18.38
C PRO A 95 -13.77 9.30 17.20
N PRO A 96 -14.35 9.34 15.98
CA PRO A 96 -13.72 8.77 14.81
C PRO A 96 -12.28 9.30 14.72
N ASP A 97 -11.32 8.39 14.62
CA ASP A 97 -9.91 8.75 14.68
C ASP A 97 -9.67 9.89 13.67
N ALA A 98 -9.05 10.98 14.13
CA ALA A 98 -8.70 12.10 13.28
C ALA A 98 -7.89 11.61 12.07
N TRP A 99 -7.18 10.50 12.21
CA TRP A 99 -6.52 9.78 11.12
C TRP A 99 -7.49 9.33 10.02
N ILE A 100 -8.58 8.63 10.34
CA ILE A 100 -9.58 8.13 9.38
C ILE A 100 -10.15 9.29 8.54
N ARG A 101 -10.37 10.45 9.16
CA ARG A 101 -10.99 11.60 8.48
C ARG A 101 -10.02 12.47 7.68
N THR A 102 -8.72 12.38 7.94
CA THR A 102 -7.75 13.30 7.35
C THR A 102 -6.67 12.61 6.53
N THR A 103 -6.16 11.47 7.00
CA THR A 103 -4.95 10.82 6.46
C THR A 103 -5.28 9.52 5.74
N CYS A 104 -6.24 8.74 6.26
CA CYS A 104 -6.71 7.52 5.62
C CYS A 104 -7.13 7.71 4.14
N PRO A 105 -7.88 8.76 3.76
CA PRO A 105 -8.32 8.91 2.37
C PRO A 105 -7.14 9.07 1.40
N GLN A 106 -6.18 9.91 1.79
CA GLN A 106 -4.94 10.13 1.04
C GLN A 106 -4.11 8.83 0.94
N ALA A 107 -4.01 8.08 2.04
CA ALA A 107 -3.27 6.82 2.05
C ALA A 107 -3.94 5.73 1.20
N LEU A 108 -5.28 5.64 1.22
CA LEU A 108 -6.04 4.70 0.37
C LEU A 108 -5.87 5.02 -1.11
N GLU A 109 -5.97 6.30 -1.49
CA GLU A 109 -5.76 6.73 -2.87
C GLU A 109 -4.34 6.39 -3.35
N ALA A 110 -3.34 6.67 -2.52
CA ALA A 110 -1.95 6.34 -2.82
C ALA A 110 -1.71 4.83 -2.92
N LEU A 111 -2.35 4.01 -2.07
CA LEU A 111 -2.27 2.55 -2.11
C LEU A 111 -2.85 1.99 -3.42
N VAL A 112 -4.04 2.46 -3.82
CA VAL A 112 -4.65 2.04 -5.09
C VAL A 112 -3.81 2.54 -6.27
N GLY A 113 -3.32 3.78 -6.23
CA GLY A 113 -2.41 4.32 -7.23
C GLY A 113 -1.13 3.49 -7.39
N LEU A 114 -0.54 3.06 -6.28
CA LEU A 114 0.66 2.21 -6.28
C LEU A 114 0.37 0.83 -6.88
N LEU A 115 -0.69 0.16 -6.42
CA LEU A 115 -1.08 -1.17 -6.92
C LEU A 115 -1.38 -1.14 -8.42
N THR A 116 -2.06 -0.10 -8.90
CA THR A 116 -2.41 0.04 -10.32
C THR A 116 -1.21 0.39 -11.19
N THR A 117 -0.25 1.14 -10.65
CA THR A 117 1.02 1.47 -11.33
C THR A 117 1.89 0.23 -11.52
N PHE A 118 2.00 -0.62 -10.49
CA PHE A 118 2.86 -1.81 -10.49
C PHE A 118 2.07 -3.12 -10.54
N PHE A 119 0.89 -3.12 -11.18
CA PHE A 119 -0.06 -4.22 -11.10
C PHE A 119 0.53 -5.58 -11.48
N ASP A 120 1.35 -5.64 -12.55
CA ASP A 120 1.93 -6.89 -13.02
C ASP A 120 2.84 -7.53 -11.96
N SER A 121 3.64 -6.71 -11.25
CA SER A 121 4.52 -7.15 -10.17
C SER A 121 3.79 -7.34 -8.83
N CYS A 122 2.66 -6.67 -8.63
CA CYS A 122 1.89 -6.64 -7.38
C CYS A 122 0.58 -7.44 -7.45
N SER A 123 0.32 -8.22 -8.51
CA SER A 123 -0.96 -8.90 -8.73
C SER A 123 -1.37 -9.82 -7.57
N ALA A 124 -0.41 -10.43 -6.89
CA ALA A 124 -0.64 -11.23 -5.69
C ALA A 124 -1.24 -10.41 -4.53
N MET A 125 -0.99 -9.09 -4.49
CA MET A 125 -1.49 -8.17 -3.46
C MET A 125 -2.89 -7.64 -3.76
N LEU A 126 -3.47 -7.98 -4.91
CA LEU A 126 -4.83 -7.57 -5.27
C LEU A 126 -5.85 -8.07 -4.24
N GLN A 127 -5.79 -9.34 -3.85
CA GLN A 127 -6.76 -9.92 -2.92
C GLN A 127 -6.69 -9.27 -1.52
N PRO A 128 -5.50 -9.08 -0.91
CA PRO A 128 -5.37 -8.28 0.31
C PRO A 128 -5.94 -6.86 0.21
N VAL A 129 -5.63 -6.13 -0.87
CA VAL A 129 -6.13 -4.76 -1.06
C VAL A 129 -7.64 -4.73 -1.25
N LEU A 130 -8.22 -5.68 -1.99
CA LEU A 130 -9.68 -5.83 -2.10
C LEU A 130 -10.32 -6.11 -0.75
N GLY A 131 -9.70 -6.93 0.10
CA GLY A 131 -10.16 -7.18 1.47
C GLY A 131 -10.21 -5.90 2.31
N LEU A 132 -9.15 -5.07 2.24
CA LEU A 132 -9.11 -3.77 2.89
C LEU A 132 -10.21 -2.83 2.38
N LEU A 133 -10.35 -2.69 1.06
CA LEU A 133 -11.36 -1.83 0.44
C LEU A 133 -12.78 -2.28 0.78
N ALA A 134 -13.04 -3.59 0.80
CA ALA A 134 -14.31 -4.14 1.25
C ALA A 134 -14.59 -3.81 2.72
N GLY A 135 -13.56 -3.87 3.58
CA GLY A 135 -13.64 -3.40 4.97
C GLY A 135 -14.01 -1.92 5.08
N CYS A 136 -13.40 -1.05 4.27
CA CYS A 136 -13.74 0.36 4.21
C CYS A 136 -15.21 0.57 3.80
N VAL A 137 -15.68 -0.12 2.76
CA VAL A 137 -17.06 -0.02 2.26
C VAL A 137 -18.09 -0.47 3.30
N GLY A 138 -17.75 -1.49 4.11
CA GLY A 138 -18.60 -1.98 5.19
C GLY A 138 -18.57 -1.15 6.48
N HIS A 139 -17.68 -0.16 6.58
CA HIS A 139 -17.43 0.57 7.81
C HIS A 139 -18.60 1.52 8.17
N ARG A 140 -18.83 1.72 9.48
CA ARG A 140 -19.93 2.58 10.00
C ARG A 140 -19.75 4.07 9.71
N ASP A 141 -18.51 4.51 9.50
CA ASP A 141 -18.20 5.89 9.12
C ASP A 141 -18.49 6.12 7.63
N LEU A 142 -19.50 6.95 7.34
CA LEU A 142 -19.98 7.20 5.98
C LEU A 142 -18.87 7.71 5.04
N GLN A 143 -17.96 8.57 5.52
CA GLN A 143 -16.93 9.13 4.67
C GLN A 143 -15.92 8.04 4.27
N LEU A 144 -15.52 7.19 5.22
CA LEU A 144 -14.64 6.07 4.92
C LEU A 144 -15.31 5.07 3.95
N ALA A 145 -16.61 4.80 4.11
CA ALA A 145 -17.36 3.97 3.17
C ALA A 145 -17.40 4.57 1.76
N GLU A 146 -17.65 5.88 1.64
CA GLU A 146 -17.62 6.60 0.37
C GLU A 146 -16.25 6.56 -0.29
N PHE A 147 -15.17 6.76 0.48
CA PHE A 147 -13.79 6.63 -0.02
C PHE A 147 -13.47 5.20 -0.44
N GLY A 148 -13.92 4.19 0.31
CA GLY A 148 -13.79 2.78 -0.07
C GLY A 148 -14.46 2.47 -1.40
N VAL A 149 -15.70 2.95 -1.60
CA VAL A 149 -16.43 2.79 -2.87
C VAL A 149 -15.70 3.51 -4.02
N ALA A 150 -15.23 4.73 -3.80
CA ALA A 150 -14.50 5.49 -4.82
C ALA A 150 -13.19 4.78 -5.22
N SER A 151 -12.43 4.33 -4.23
CA SER A 151 -11.16 3.59 -4.40
C SER A 151 -11.37 2.27 -5.14
N LEU A 152 -12.42 1.52 -4.79
CA LEU A 152 -12.77 0.28 -5.48
C LEU A 152 -13.16 0.52 -6.94
N LYS A 153 -13.96 1.57 -7.22
CA LYS A 153 -14.31 1.96 -8.59
C LYS A 153 -13.06 2.31 -9.40
N GLN A 154 -12.12 3.08 -8.82
CA GLN A 154 -10.86 3.41 -9.47
C GLN A 154 -10.03 2.17 -9.78
N LEU A 155 -9.90 1.25 -8.81
CA LEU A 155 -9.17 0.01 -8.98
C LEU A 155 -9.77 -0.84 -10.12
N LEU A 156 -11.09 -1.00 -10.13
CA LEU A 156 -11.79 -1.76 -11.18
C LEU A 156 -11.63 -1.10 -12.57
N ALA A 157 -11.71 0.23 -12.65
CA ALA A 157 -11.55 0.95 -13.92
C ALA A 157 -10.13 0.85 -14.50
N SER A 158 -9.12 0.77 -13.64
CA SER A 158 -7.70 0.76 -14.03
C SER A 158 -7.15 -0.65 -14.30
N VAL A 159 -7.68 -1.66 -13.62
CA VAL A 159 -7.22 -3.05 -13.70
C VAL A 159 -8.18 -3.94 -14.50
N GLY A 160 -9.48 -3.67 -14.48
CA GLY A 160 -10.51 -4.58 -15.03
C GLY A 160 -10.47 -4.82 -16.54
N GLY A 161 -9.62 -4.11 -17.28
CA GLY A 161 -9.38 -4.32 -18.72
C GLY A 161 -8.00 -4.88 -19.06
N ARG A 162 -7.19 -5.25 -18.06
CA ARG A 162 -5.84 -5.82 -18.25
C ARG A 162 -5.87 -7.35 -18.22
#